data_AF-A0A1Z5TJS3-F1
#
_entry.id   AF-A0A1Z5TJS3-F1
#
_cell.length_a   1.000
_cell.length_b   1.000
_cell.length_c   1.000
_cell.angle_alpha   90.00
_cell.angle_beta   90.00
_cell.angle_gamma   90.00
#
_symmetry.space_group_name_H-M   'P 1'
#
loop_
_entity.id
_entity.type
_entity.pdbx_description
1 polymer ?
#
loop_
_entity_poly.entity_id
_entity_poly.type
_entity_poly.pdbx_seq_one_letter_code
_entity_poly.pdbx_strand_id
1 'polypeptide(L)'
;MASSFPYTHYACPCTSLTASPPSLSTLNPAVHPTDDAEEDGRTFNPHSARANYALYPLDQLLYCDECDGIRCPKCVSEEVVNWYCPSCLFEVPSSAVRGDGNRCARNCYQCPECTASLAVTAVSNAPASQSDEGDGGKYLKPDAGSKGEERYLLQCLYCDWSTLDLDLVFHRPTKMTEQLAKHRKARIANATANANAAAASDSPHLQHESGFQKLQAFYQEQLTESSDAHGSGGGYGSSPYGSPANIQRIISLYGGLSADALKKSREKAQPMREARSADEGLNTYPPSISATPDEDPDKAILARLRDLSWDETASPAQRLTHPLNTPARFKSHLWPIATRLRTRKGKRCKTCRQFVSRPDREVSRLKYKIRMPASQHIPRLLFRPLYPPTLPSAIGPGAVLAGKPDFRLKVEDLQPAPPLAQGITQQYVLTVKNPIFEPVKINLATRPLLREKSEVASRFSVPPSRSGLPGTCGMRR
;
A
#
# COMPACT_ATOMS: atom_id res chain seq x y z
N MET A 1 21.38 3.18 8.63
CA MET A 1 21.21 3.11 7.16
C MET A 1 21.82 1.81 6.68
N ALA A 2 21.07 0.95 6.00
CA ALA A 2 21.61 -0.32 5.52
C ALA A 2 22.75 -0.03 4.53
N SER A 3 23.95 -0.54 4.80
CA SER A 3 25.12 -0.41 3.92
C SER A 3 24.75 -0.82 2.49
N SER A 4 25.09 -0.01 1.49
CA SER A 4 24.89 -0.33 0.08
C SER A 4 25.74 -1.55 -0.28
N PHE A 5 25.14 -2.74 -0.22
CA PHE A 5 25.78 -3.96 -0.66
C PHE A 5 26.17 -3.79 -2.15
N PRO A 6 27.35 -4.26 -2.59
CA PRO A 6 27.68 -4.23 -4.01
C PRO A 6 26.71 -5.14 -4.77
N TYR A 7 25.71 -4.53 -5.42
CA TYR A 7 24.73 -5.25 -6.23
C TYR A 7 25.18 -5.31 -7.69
N THR A 8 25.22 -6.52 -8.24
CA THR A 8 25.27 -6.70 -9.69
C THR A 8 23.90 -6.38 -10.27
N HIS A 9 23.90 -5.45 -11.22
CA HIS A 9 22.69 -5.01 -11.88
C HIS A 9 22.55 -5.65 -13.26
N TYR A 10 21.32 -5.97 -13.62
CA TYR A 10 20.93 -6.62 -14.86
C TYR A 10 20.05 -5.66 -15.66
N ALA A 11 20.34 -5.54 -16.95
CA ALA A 11 19.59 -4.68 -17.86
C ALA A 11 18.39 -5.45 -18.43
N CYS A 12 17.17 -4.97 -18.20
CA CYS A 12 15.97 -5.53 -18.84
C CYS A 12 15.79 -4.96 -20.25
N PRO A 13 15.57 -5.77 -21.30
CA PRO A 13 15.55 -5.34 -22.71
C PRO A 13 14.31 -4.53 -23.10
N CYS A 14 13.53 -4.06 -22.14
CA CYS A 14 12.28 -3.32 -22.38
C CYS A 14 12.45 -1.85 -22.74
N THR A 15 13.68 -1.34 -22.67
CA THR A 15 13.99 0.07 -22.97
C THR A 15 14.77 0.11 -24.28
N SER A 16 14.54 1.13 -25.12
CA SER A 16 15.30 1.35 -26.35
C SER A 16 16.82 1.35 -26.13
N LEU A 17 17.26 1.83 -24.97
CA LEU A 17 18.67 1.82 -24.51
C LEU A 17 19.31 0.43 -24.44
N THR A 18 18.48 -0.61 -24.27
CA THR A 18 18.90 -2.00 -24.01
C THR A 18 18.35 -2.96 -25.07
N ALA A 19 17.52 -2.44 -25.98
CA ALA A 19 17.02 -3.21 -27.11
C ALA A 19 18.17 -3.34 -28.12
N SER A 20 18.39 -4.54 -28.63
CA SER A 20 19.26 -4.72 -29.79
C SER A 20 18.70 -3.89 -30.96
N PRO A 21 19.54 -3.17 -31.72
CA PRO A 21 19.08 -2.51 -32.94
C PRO A 21 18.42 -3.55 -33.85
N PRO A 22 17.31 -3.23 -34.53
CA PRO A 22 16.70 -4.15 -35.48
C PRO A 22 17.74 -4.52 -36.56
N SER A 23 17.81 -5.81 -36.89
CA SER A 23 18.62 -6.31 -38.01
C SER A 23 18.34 -5.47 -39.27
N LEU A 24 19.40 -5.00 -39.93
CA LEU A 24 19.43 -4.19 -41.16
C LEU A 24 18.83 -4.90 -42.41
N SER A 25 17.74 -5.64 -42.26
CA SER A 25 17.08 -6.36 -43.36
C SER A 25 15.73 -5.76 -43.74
N THR A 26 15.36 -4.60 -43.18
CA THR A 26 14.07 -3.94 -43.48
C THR A 26 14.22 -2.41 -43.48
N LEU A 27 15.11 -1.88 -44.31
CA LEU A 27 15.12 -0.45 -44.62
C LEU A 27 14.38 -0.22 -45.95
N ASN A 28 13.16 0.32 -45.85
CA ASN A 28 12.54 1.07 -46.95
C ASN A 28 13.29 2.42 -47.06
N PRO A 29 13.82 2.79 -48.24
CA PRO A 29 14.57 4.04 -48.40
C PRO A 29 13.59 5.18 -48.71
N ALA A 30 12.88 5.70 -47.70
CA ALA A 30 12.04 6.87 -47.89
C ALA A 30 11.75 7.63 -46.59
N VAL A 31 12.77 8.00 -45.81
CA VAL A 31 12.63 9.07 -44.80
C VAL A 31 13.91 9.91 -44.77
N HIS A 32 13.74 11.23 -44.87
CA HIS A 32 14.78 12.25 -44.81
C HIS A 32 15.64 12.15 -43.52
N PRO A 33 16.95 12.47 -43.59
CA PRO A 33 17.82 12.45 -42.41
C PRO A 33 17.57 13.69 -41.57
N THR A 34 16.88 13.55 -40.43
CA THR A 34 17.06 14.46 -39.30
C THR A 34 18.19 13.91 -38.43
N ASP A 35 18.89 14.81 -37.74
CA ASP A 35 20.12 14.68 -36.93
C ASP A 35 20.12 13.60 -35.82
N ASP A 36 19.13 12.72 -35.78
CA ASP A 36 18.94 11.70 -34.73
C ASP A 36 19.47 10.30 -35.12
N ALA A 37 19.96 10.12 -36.35
CA ALA A 37 20.44 8.83 -36.86
C ALA A 37 21.74 8.31 -36.20
N GLU A 38 22.41 9.11 -35.36
CA GLU A 38 23.63 8.72 -34.64
C GLU A 38 23.38 8.07 -33.26
N GLU A 39 22.13 8.02 -32.76
CA GLU A 39 21.82 7.36 -31.48
C GLU A 39 21.47 5.87 -31.61
N ASP A 40 20.97 5.42 -32.77
CA ASP A 40 20.45 4.06 -32.96
C ASP A 40 21.52 2.94 -32.96
N GLY A 41 22.81 3.31 -32.94
CA GLY A 41 23.95 2.38 -32.88
C GLY A 41 24.75 2.40 -31.56
N ARG A 42 24.33 3.17 -30.54
CA ARG A 42 25.14 3.35 -29.33
C ARG A 42 25.08 2.11 -28.43
N THR A 43 26.26 1.54 -28.13
CA THR A 43 26.42 0.50 -27.09
C THR A 43 25.89 1.02 -25.75
N PHE A 44 25.10 0.20 -25.05
CA PHE A 44 24.48 0.57 -23.77
C PHE A 44 25.53 1.09 -22.77
N ASN A 45 25.39 2.36 -22.35
CA ASN A 45 26.29 2.97 -21.36
C ASN A 45 25.72 2.83 -19.94
N PRO A 46 26.28 1.94 -19.08
CA PRO A 46 25.77 1.69 -17.74
C PRO A 46 25.96 2.87 -16.77
N HIS A 47 26.82 3.84 -17.12
CA HIS A 47 27.06 5.04 -16.29
C HIS A 47 26.19 6.22 -16.70
N SER A 48 25.36 6.09 -17.73
CA SER A 48 24.42 7.15 -18.10
C SER A 48 23.33 7.30 -17.03
N ALA A 49 22.87 8.52 -16.77
CA ALA A 49 21.77 8.77 -15.82
C ALA A 49 20.49 8.00 -16.20
N ARG A 50 20.29 7.75 -17.51
CA ARG A 50 19.17 6.96 -18.04
C ARG A 50 19.29 5.46 -17.74
N ALA A 51 20.49 4.92 -17.52
CA ALA A 51 20.70 3.50 -17.21
C ALA A 51 20.07 3.07 -15.87
N ASN A 52 19.94 3.99 -14.92
CA ASN A 52 19.27 3.75 -13.63
C ASN A 52 17.82 3.27 -13.79
N TYR A 53 17.18 3.56 -14.92
CA TYR A 53 15.81 3.16 -15.21
C TYR A 53 15.69 1.84 -15.97
N ALA A 54 16.80 1.21 -16.34
CA ALA A 54 16.87 -0.06 -17.06
C ALA A 54 17.62 -1.15 -16.28
N LEU A 55 18.43 -0.76 -15.29
CA LEU A 55 19.23 -1.63 -14.44
C LEU A 55 18.49 -2.01 -13.16
N TYR A 56 18.39 -3.31 -12.88
CA TYR A 56 17.73 -3.84 -11.69
C TYR A 56 18.58 -4.94 -11.05
N PRO A 57 18.58 -5.07 -9.71
CA PRO A 57 19.18 -6.23 -9.06
C PRO A 57 18.41 -7.51 -9.44
N LEU A 58 19.12 -8.63 -9.54
CA LEU A 58 18.55 -9.91 -10.00
C LEU A 58 17.33 -10.35 -9.17
N ASP A 59 17.34 -10.07 -7.86
CA ASP A 59 16.29 -10.46 -6.92
C ASP A 59 14.96 -9.70 -7.17
N GLN A 60 14.99 -8.58 -7.90
CA GLN A 60 13.80 -7.81 -8.27
C GLN A 60 13.25 -8.17 -9.67
N LEU A 61 14.01 -8.95 -10.45
CA LEU A 61 13.62 -9.37 -11.79
C LEU A 61 12.84 -10.69 -11.75
N LEU A 62 11.91 -10.83 -12.68
CA LEU A 62 11.16 -12.06 -12.93
C LEU A 62 11.53 -12.62 -14.29
N TYR A 63 11.25 -13.91 -14.50
CA TYR A 63 11.41 -14.59 -15.78
C TYR A 63 10.05 -14.91 -16.38
N CYS A 64 9.90 -14.73 -17.70
CA CYS A 64 8.71 -15.11 -18.43
C CYS A 64 9.07 -16.25 -19.39
N ASP A 65 8.52 -17.44 -19.13
CA ASP A 65 8.77 -18.65 -19.93
C ASP A 65 8.26 -18.50 -21.36
N GLU A 66 7.02 -18.02 -21.52
CA GLU A 66 6.37 -17.78 -22.82
C GLU A 66 7.09 -16.78 -23.74
N CYS A 67 7.91 -15.90 -23.15
CA CYS A 67 8.62 -14.88 -23.92
C CYS A 67 10.14 -15.02 -23.81
N ASP A 68 10.59 -16.11 -23.18
CA ASP A 68 11.99 -16.46 -22.95
C ASP A 68 12.87 -15.26 -22.53
N GLY A 69 12.45 -14.54 -21.49
CA GLY A 69 13.18 -13.34 -21.09
C GLY A 69 12.78 -12.68 -19.78
N ILE A 70 13.67 -11.82 -19.30
CA ILE A 70 13.47 -11.07 -18.05
C ILE A 70 12.38 -10.02 -18.13
N ARG A 71 11.70 -9.86 -17.00
CA ARG A 71 10.65 -8.89 -16.78
C ARG A 71 10.98 -8.09 -15.52
N CYS A 72 11.26 -6.80 -15.72
CA CYS A 72 11.42 -5.84 -14.64
C CYS A 72 10.05 -5.34 -14.12
N PRO A 73 10.00 -4.52 -13.06
CA PRO A 73 8.75 -3.95 -12.56
C PRO A 73 7.93 -3.18 -13.63
N LYS A 74 8.58 -2.66 -14.67
CA LYS A 74 7.90 -1.99 -15.78
C LYS A 74 7.26 -2.95 -16.78
N CYS A 75 7.82 -4.16 -16.96
CA CYS A 75 7.33 -5.17 -17.90
C CYS A 75 6.18 -6.00 -17.35
N VAL A 76 5.76 -5.75 -16.12
CA VAL A 76 4.80 -6.55 -15.39
C VAL A 76 3.60 -5.70 -14.99
N SER A 77 2.39 -6.23 -15.12
CA SER A 77 1.18 -5.66 -14.52
C SER A 77 0.88 -6.34 -13.19
N GLU A 78 0.49 -5.54 -12.20
CA GLU A 78 0.05 -6.04 -10.89
C GLU A 78 -1.47 -6.18 -10.87
N GLU A 79 -1.96 -7.32 -10.37
CA GLU A 79 -3.38 -7.58 -10.16
C GLU A 79 -3.64 -7.98 -8.71
N VAL A 80 -4.74 -7.49 -8.13
CA VAL A 80 -5.14 -7.89 -6.79
C VAL A 80 -5.71 -9.31 -6.85
N VAL A 81 -5.07 -10.24 -6.14
CA VAL A 81 -5.50 -11.64 -6.07
C VAL A 81 -6.57 -11.80 -5.00
N ASN A 82 -6.34 -11.25 -3.81
CA ASN A 82 -7.29 -11.24 -2.72
C ASN A 82 -6.98 -10.12 -1.72
N TRP A 83 -7.98 -9.82 -0.90
CA TRP A 83 -7.92 -8.88 0.21
C TRP A 83 -7.87 -9.65 1.51
N TYR A 84 -7.11 -9.19 2.49
CA TYR A 84 -7.05 -9.83 3.80
C TYR A 84 -6.77 -8.86 4.93
N CYS A 85 -7.19 -9.23 6.14
CA CYS A 85 -6.84 -8.47 7.34
C CYS A 85 -5.49 -8.93 7.89
N PRO A 86 -4.51 -8.03 8.12
CA PRO A 86 -3.20 -8.41 8.66
C PRO A 86 -3.26 -8.86 10.13
N SER A 87 -4.26 -8.42 10.90
CA SER A 87 -4.39 -8.76 12.32
C SER A 87 -4.95 -10.17 12.54
N CYS A 88 -5.93 -10.58 11.73
CA CYS A 88 -6.65 -11.83 11.95
C CYS A 88 -6.57 -12.81 10.78
N LEU A 89 -5.78 -12.48 9.76
CA LEU A 89 -5.47 -13.30 8.59
C LEU A 89 -6.68 -13.81 7.81
N PHE A 90 -7.81 -13.12 7.91
CA PHE A 90 -9.03 -13.47 7.18
C PHE A 90 -8.97 -12.95 5.74
N GLU A 91 -9.29 -13.82 4.78
CA GLU A 91 -9.55 -13.41 3.40
C GLU A 91 -10.94 -12.76 3.29
N VAL A 92 -11.00 -11.58 2.69
CA VAL A 92 -12.23 -10.83 2.48
C VAL A 92 -12.57 -10.82 0.98
N PRO A 93 -13.80 -11.17 0.59
CA PRO A 93 -14.22 -11.11 -0.81
C PRO A 93 -14.34 -9.66 -1.29
N SER A 94 -13.98 -9.39 -2.55
CA SER A 94 -13.96 -8.03 -3.13
C SER A 94 -15.31 -7.29 -3.07
N SER A 95 -16.44 -7.99 -3.02
CA SER A 95 -17.77 -7.39 -2.86
C SER A 95 -17.94 -6.72 -1.49
N ALA A 96 -17.51 -7.38 -0.42
CA ALA A 96 -17.58 -6.84 0.95
C ALA A 96 -16.62 -5.67 1.15
N VAL A 97 -15.45 -5.70 0.51
CA VAL A 97 -14.42 -4.65 0.60
C VAL A 97 -14.95 -3.27 0.21
N ARG A 98 -15.81 -3.18 -0.81
CA ARG A 98 -16.41 -1.92 -1.25
C ARG A 98 -17.42 -1.37 -0.23
N GLY A 99 -18.23 -2.25 0.39
CA GLY A 99 -19.22 -1.85 1.40
C GLY A 99 -18.59 -1.41 2.72
N ASP A 100 -17.55 -2.12 3.16
CA ASP A 100 -16.89 -1.88 4.46
C ASP A 100 -15.72 -0.88 4.38
N GLY A 101 -15.54 -0.19 3.25
CA GLY A 101 -14.53 0.87 3.09
C GLY A 101 -13.08 0.40 3.18
N ASN A 102 -12.76 -0.78 2.64
CA ASN A 102 -11.43 -1.43 2.74
C ASN A 102 -10.96 -1.72 4.17
N ARG A 103 -11.89 -1.92 5.12
CA ARG A 103 -11.59 -2.24 6.52
C ARG A 103 -12.06 -3.64 6.90
N CYS A 104 -11.50 -4.17 7.98
CA CYS A 104 -11.92 -5.46 8.52
C CYS A 104 -13.27 -5.32 9.23
N ALA A 105 -14.27 -6.09 8.80
CA ALA A 105 -15.59 -6.12 9.44
C ALA A 105 -15.65 -6.99 10.72
N ARG A 106 -14.57 -7.71 11.06
CA ARG A 106 -14.49 -8.53 12.29
C ARG A 106 -14.11 -7.64 13.50
N ASN A 107 -13.49 -8.21 14.52
CA ASN A 107 -13.11 -7.51 15.74
C ASN A 107 -11.73 -6.84 15.69
N CYS A 108 -11.17 -6.58 14.50
CA CYS A 108 -9.81 -6.03 14.38
C CYS A 108 -9.85 -4.50 14.32
N TYR A 109 -9.39 -3.88 15.40
CA TYR A 109 -9.34 -2.43 15.52
C TYR A 109 -7.94 -1.97 15.92
N GLN A 110 -7.63 -0.74 15.52
CA GLN A 110 -6.41 -0.03 15.84
C GLN A 110 -6.74 1.09 16.81
N CYS A 111 -5.90 1.23 17.84
CA CYS A 111 -5.96 2.31 18.80
C CYS A 111 -5.78 3.65 18.05
N PRO A 112 -6.66 4.64 18.26
CA PRO A 112 -6.53 5.90 17.57
C PRO A 112 -5.35 6.75 18.06
N GLU A 113 -4.79 6.45 19.24
CA GLU A 113 -3.67 7.20 19.80
C GLU A 113 -2.31 6.68 19.33
N CYS A 114 -2.07 5.38 19.47
CA CYS A 114 -0.77 4.74 19.21
C CYS A 114 -0.77 3.75 18.03
N THR A 115 -1.92 3.54 17.36
CA THR A 115 -2.11 2.61 16.22
C THR A 115 -1.92 1.11 16.53
N ALA A 116 -1.62 0.76 17.79
CA ALA A 116 -1.54 -0.64 18.24
C ALA A 116 -2.88 -1.36 18.11
N SER A 117 -2.86 -2.70 18.06
CA SER A 117 -4.09 -3.49 17.98
C SER A 117 -4.87 -3.40 19.29
N LEU A 118 -6.18 -3.18 19.20
CA LEU A 118 -7.08 -3.21 20.35
C LEU A 118 -7.52 -4.64 20.65
N ALA A 119 -7.63 -4.97 21.94
CA ALA A 119 -8.15 -6.22 22.46
C ALA A 119 -9.59 -6.02 22.98
N VAL A 120 -10.40 -7.08 22.93
CA VAL A 120 -11.73 -7.08 23.56
C VAL A 120 -11.56 -7.59 24.98
N THR A 121 -11.83 -6.74 25.96
CA THR A 121 -11.72 -7.07 27.39
C THR A 121 -13.13 -7.13 28.01
N ALA A 122 -13.40 -8.14 28.83
CA ALA A 122 -14.62 -8.22 29.62
C ALA A 122 -14.48 -7.36 30.88
N VAL A 123 -15.52 -6.59 31.18
CA VAL A 123 -15.67 -5.83 32.41
C VAL A 123 -16.78 -6.49 33.21
N SER A 124 -16.39 -7.14 34.31
CA SER A 124 -17.33 -7.61 35.31
C SER A 124 -17.73 -6.40 36.15
N ASN A 125 -19.01 -6.02 36.10
CA ASN A 125 -19.57 -5.14 37.13
C ASN A 125 -19.69 -5.98 38.41
N ALA A 126 -18.61 -6.09 39.18
CA ALA A 126 -18.76 -6.38 40.60
C ALA A 126 -19.43 -5.13 41.20
N PRO A 127 -20.62 -5.23 41.82
CA PRO A 127 -21.11 -4.11 42.61
C PRO A 127 -20.04 -3.86 43.67
N ALA A 128 -19.56 -2.62 43.76
CA ALA A 128 -18.80 -2.17 44.91
C ALA A 128 -19.74 -2.18 46.12
N SER A 129 -19.98 -3.35 46.71
CA SER A 129 -20.56 -3.44 48.04
C SER A 129 -19.49 -2.90 48.98
N GLN A 130 -19.87 -1.81 49.63
CA GLN A 130 -19.19 -1.22 50.78
C GLN A 130 -18.67 -2.31 51.71
N SER A 131 -17.50 -2.02 52.28
CA SER A 131 -16.96 -2.65 53.48
C SER A 131 -18.06 -3.04 54.46
N ASP A 132 -18.22 -4.35 54.68
CA ASP A 132 -18.58 -4.86 55.98
C ASP A 132 -17.65 -6.02 56.29
N GLU A 133 -17.09 -5.96 57.49
CA GLU A 133 -16.11 -6.88 58.04
C GLU A 133 -16.63 -8.33 58.06
N GLY A 134 -15.77 -9.29 57.73
CA GLY A 134 -15.97 -10.67 58.17
C GLY A 134 -15.68 -11.75 57.12
N ASP A 135 -14.52 -12.37 57.32
CA ASP A 135 -14.29 -13.80 57.16
C ASP A 135 -13.83 -14.36 55.80
N GLY A 136 -12.59 -14.87 55.83
CA GLY A 136 -12.24 -16.19 55.28
C GLY A 136 -12.33 -16.37 53.77
N GLY A 137 -11.23 -16.07 53.08
CA GLY A 137 -11.02 -16.42 51.67
C GLY A 137 -11.44 -17.85 51.33
N LYS A 138 -12.45 -17.97 50.46
CA LYS A 138 -12.81 -19.20 49.78
C LYS A 138 -12.86 -18.90 48.29
N TYR A 139 -11.94 -19.49 47.54
CA TYR A 139 -11.97 -19.54 46.08
C TYR A 139 -13.31 -20.12 45.62
N LEU A 140 -14.28 -19.24 45.33
CA LEU A 140 -15.53 -19.61 44.70
C LEU A 140 -15.30 -19.63 43.19
N LYS A 141 -15.38 -20.83 42.62
CA LYS A 141 -15.64 -21.06 41.21
C LYS A 141 -16.84 -20.18 40.79
N PRO A 142 -16.84 -19.56 39.60
CA PRO A 142 -18.01 -18.87 39.13
C PRO A 142 -19.12 -19.90 38.88
N ASP A 143 -20.15 -19.88 39.72
CA ASP A 143 -21.35 -20.67 39.54
C ASP A 143 -22.05 -20.23 38.26
N ALA A 144 -22.26 -21.18 37.34
CA ALA A 144 -22.76 -21.01 35.97
C ALA A 144 -24.25 -20.60 35.87
N GLY A 145 -24.74 -19.75 36.77
CA GLY A 145 -26.17 -19.42 36.88
C GLY A 145 -26.50 -17.96 37.22
N SER A 146 -25.55 -17.15 37.72
CA SER A 146 -25.78 -15.72 37.88
C SER A 146 -25.37 -14.99 36.60
N LYS A 147 -26.35 -14.62 35.77
CA LYS A 147 -26.14 -13.72 34.63
C LYS A 147 -25.85 -12.31 35.16
N GLY A 148 -24.67 -12.12 35.75
CA GLY A 148 -24.05 -10.80 35.76
C GLY A 148 -23.95 -10.36 34.31
N GLU A 149 -24.48 -9.18 33.98
CA GLU A 149 -24.45 -8.66 32.62
C GLU A 149 -23.00 -8.36 32.25
N GLU A 150 -22.29 -9.36 31.70
CA GLU A 150 -20.92 -9.20 31.24
C GLU A 150 -20.90 -8.14 30.14
N ARG A 151 -20.16 -7.06 30.41
CA ARG A 151 -19.95 -5.96 29.50
C ARG A 151 -18.57 -6.11 28.86
N TYR A 152 -18.41 -5.67 27.63
CA TYR A 152 -17.15 -5.77 26.89
C TYR A 152 -16.70 -4.38 26.44
N LEU A 153 -15.41 -4.15 26.37
CA LEU A 153 -14.81 -2.91 25.86
C LEU A 153 -13.66 -3.22 24.91
N LEU A 154 -13.25 -2.24 24.11
CA LEU A 154 -11.98 -2.31 23.39
C LEU A 154 -10.90 -1.59 24.21
N GLN A 155 -9.79 -2.25 24.48
CA GLN A 155 -8.68 -1.71 25.24
C GLN A 155 -7.37 -1.84 24.46
N CYS A 156 -6.53 -0.81 24.54
CA CYS A 156 -5.16 -0.85 24.08
C CYS A 156 -4.25 -1.33 25.19
N LEU A 157 -3.44 -2.36 24.93
CA LEU A 157 -2.47 -2.87 25.91
C LEU A 157 -1.13 -2.12 25.92
N TYR A 158 -1.01 -1.05 25.12
CA TYR A 158 0.24 -0.27 25.01
C TYR A 158 0.15 1.10 25.67
N CYS A 159 -0.96 1.83 25.44
CA CYS A 159 -1.18 3.16 25.98
C CYS A 159 -2.43 3.26 26.85
N ASP A 160 -3.01 2.12 27.25
CA ASP A 160 -4.20 1.99 28.10
C ASP A 160 -5.48 2.67 27.64
N TRP A 161 -5.49 3.26 26.44
CA TRP A 161 -6.69 3.81 25.80
C TRP A 161 -7.82 2.78 25.76
N SER A 162 -9.04 3.21 26.09
CA SER A 162 -10.19 2.31 26.09
C SER A 162 -11.44 2.95 25.52
N THR A 163 -12.40 2.14 25.09
CA THR A 163 -13.71 2.67 24.66
C THR A 163 -14.53 3.29 25.79
N LEU A 164 -14.11 3.15 27.05
CA LEU A 164 -14.72 3.87 28.17
C LEU A 164 -14.49 5.38 28.06
N ASP A 165 -13.38 5.82 27.46
CA ASP A 165 -13.08 7.24 27.21
C ASP A 165 -14.10 7.89 26.26
N LEU A 166 -14.84 7.04 25.53
CA LEU A 166 -15.92 7.44 24.64
C LEU A 166 -17.30 7.14 25.22
N ASP A 167 -17.44 6.64 26.44
CA ASP A 167 -18.68 6.09 27.01
C ASP A 167 -19.29 4.97 26.14
N LEU A 168 -18.44 4.08 25.61
CA LEU A 168 -18.83 2.97 24.77
C LEU A 168 -18.55 1.63 25.46
N VAL A 169 -19.63 0.92 25.75
CA VAL A 169 -19.61 -0.41 26.34
C VAL A 169 -20.49 -1.36 25.52
N PHE A 170 -19.98 -2.55 25.28
CA PHE A 170 -20.55 -3.54 24.38
C PHE A 170 -21.20 -4.69 25.16
N HIS A 171 -22.27 -5.25 24.61
CA HIS A 171 -23.02 -6.35 25.21
C HIS A 171 -22.52 -7.74 24.77
N ARG A 172 -21.73 -7.78 23.68
CA ARG A 172 -21.18 -9.02 23.11
C ARG A 172 -19.70 -8.84 22.79
N PRO A 173 -18.89 -9.89 22.91
CA PRO A 173 -17.47 -9.85 22.53
C PRO A 173 -17.25 -9.94 21.02
N THR A 174 -18.31 -10.23 20.24
CA THR A 174 -18.26 -10.41 18.79
C THR A 174 -19.07 -9.34 18.06
N LYS A 175 -18.85 -9.24 16.74
CA LYS A 175 -19.54 -8.27 15.87
C LYS A 175 -19.33 -6.82 16.31
N MET A 176 -18.09 -6.49 16.71
CA MET A 176 -17.76 -5.16 17.23
C MET A 176 -18.09 -4.03 16.25
N THR A 177 -17.94 -4.29 14.95
CA THR A 177 -18.29 -3.36 13.86
C THR A 177 -19.77 -2.99 13.83
N GLU A 178 -20.65 -3.99 13.99
CA GLU A 178 -22.09 -3.78 14.01
C GLU A 178 -22.50 -3.01 15.27
N GLN A 179 -21.91 -3.35 16.42
CA GLN A 179 -22.17 -2.66 17.68
C GLN A 179 -21.71 -1.19 17.61
N LEU A 180 -20.49 -0.91 17.13
CA LEU A 180 -19.98 0.45 16.94
C LEU A 180 -20.83 1.24 15.93
N ALA A 181 -21.31 0.63 14.85
CA ALA A 181 -22.22 1.28 13.92
C ALA A 181 -23.57 1.61 14.57
N LYS A 182 -24.11 0.72 15.40
CA LYS A 182 -25.36 0.95 16.14
C LYS A 182 -25.21 2.09 17.15
N HIS A 183 -24.13 2.11 17.94
CA HIS A 183 -23.84 3.22 18.86
C HIS A 183 -23.69 4.56 18.13
N ARG A 184 -23.03 4.58 16.97
CA ARG A 184 -22.93 5.79 16.14
C ARG A 184 -24.30 6.27 15.67
N LYS A 185 -25.10 5.40 15.06
CA LYS A 185 -26.45 5.75 14.59
C LYS A 185 -27.34 6.24 15.73
N ALA A 186 -27.27 5.60 16.90
CA ALA A 186 -28.02 6.04 18.08
C ALA A 186 -27.59 7.43 18.55
N ARG A 187 -26.28 7.73 18.57
CA ARG A 187 -25.77 9.06 18.89
C ARG A 187 -26.22 10.12 17.89
N ILE A 188 -26.23 9.81 16.60
CA ILE A 188 -26.72 10.72 15.56
C ILE A 188 -28.22 10.97 15.74
N ALA A 189 -29.01 9.90 15.91
CA ALA A 189 -30.47 10.01 16.10
C ALA A 189 -30.82 10.87 17.32
N ASN A 190 -30.12 10.67 18.45
CA ASN A 190 -30.30 11.47 19.66
C ASN A 190 -29.91 12.93 19.44
N ALA A 191 -28.82 13.20 18.71
CA ALA A 191 -28.42 14.56 18.35
C ALA A 191 -29.45 15.24 17.44
N THR A 192 -30.05 14.52 16.49
CA THR A 192 -31.09 15.08 15.61
C THR A 192 -32.43 15.30 16.31
N ALA A 193 -32.80 14.46 17.28
CA ALA A 193 -34.06 14.59 18.02
C ALA A 193 -34.06 15.77 19.00
N ASN A 194 -32.89 16.09 19.56
CA ASN A 194 -32.72 17.21 20.48
C ASN A 194 -31.91 18.32 19.79
N ALA A 195 -32.56 19.20 19.03
CA ALA A 195 -31.90 20.33 18.35
C ALA A 195 -31.07 21.22 19.31
N ASN A 196 -31.54 21.38 20.56
CA ASN A 196 -30.82 22.10 21.62
C ASN A 196 -29.63 21.29 22.21
N ALA A 197 -29.59 19.96 22.03
CA ALA A 197 -28.48 19.11 22.50
C ALA A 197 -27.42 18.86 21.42
N ALA A 198 -27.70 19.11 20.14
CA ALA A 198 -26.70 19.03 19.07
C ALA A 198 -25.62 20.12 19.19
N ALA A 199 -26.00 21.30 19.72
CA ALA A 199 -25.08 22.37 20.11
C ALA A 199 -24.29 22.03 21.39
N ALA A 200 -24.86 21.21 22.27
CA ALA A 200 -24.25 20.76 23.52
C ALA A 200 -23.45 19.44 23.40
N SER A 201 -23.63 18.69 22.32
CA SER A 201 -22.91 17.44 22.11
C SER A 201 -21.50 17.76 21.64
N ASP A 202 -20.54 17.57 22.54
CA ASP A 202 -19.08 17.72 22.37
C ASP A 202 -18.48 16.76 21.31
N SER A 203 -19.29 16.12 20.46
CA SER A 203 -18.85 15.15 19.46
C SER A 203 -18.90 15.76 18.04
N PRO A 204 -17.83 16.43 17.58
CA PRO A 204 -17.82 17.14 16.29
C PRO A 204 -17.96 16.22 15.07
N HIS A 205 -17.71 14.92 15.26
CA HIS A 205 -17.96 13.88 14.27
C HIS A 205 -19.45 13.70 13.92
N LEU A 206 -20.34 13.73 14.92
CA LEU A 206 -21.79 13.52 14.71
C LEU A 206 -22.39 14.65 13.87
N GLN A 207 -21.95 15.88 14.12
CA GLN A 207 -22.35 17.05 13.35
C GLN A 207 -21.93 16.92 11.89
N HIS A 208 -20.69 16.48 11.62
CA HIS A 208 -20.20 16.28 10.25
C HIS A 208 -20.97 15.17 9.50
N GLU A 209 -21.22 14.03 10.15
CA GLU A 209 -21.96 12.92 9.52
C GLU A 209 -23.42 13.29 9.22
N SER A 210 -24.09 13.98 10.14
CA SER A 210 -25.47 14.46 9.93
C SER A 210 -25.57 15.51 8.81
N GLY A 211 -24.63 16.46 8.76
CA GLY A 211 -24.56 17.46 7.69
C GLY A 211 -24.29 16.83 6.34
N PHE A 212 -23.39 15.84 6.28
CA PHE A 212 -23.12 15.10 5.04
C PHE A 212 -24.36 14.33 4.55
N GLN A 213 -25.11 13.68 5.45
CA GLN A 213 -26.34 12.97 5.08
C GLN A 213 -27.40 13.92 4.52
N LYS A 214 -27.59 15.09 5.14
CA LYS A 214 -28.52 16.13 4.66
C LYS A 214 -28.12 16.65 3.28
N LEU A 215 -26.84 16.99 3.09
CA LEU A 215 -26.31 17.43 1.79
C LEU A 215 -26.44 16.35 0.73
N GLN A 216 -26.14 15.10 1.08
CA GLN A 216 -26.28 13.97 0.17
C GLN A 216 -27.73 13.80 -0.29
N ALA A 217 -28.69 13.86 0.64
CA ALA A 217 -30.12 13.78 0.32
C ALA A 217 -30.55 14.95 -0.59
N PHE A 218 -30.17 16.17 -0.26
CA PHE A 218 -30.47 17.37 -1.04
C PHE A 218 -29.97 17.27 -2.50
N TYR A 219 -28.71 16.89 -2.70
CA TYR A 219 -28.17 16.76 -4.07
C TYR A 219 -28.71 15.52 -4.80
N GLN A 220 -29.06 14.45 -4.09
CA GLN A 220 -29.74 13.31 -4.70
C GLN A 220 -31.14 13.68 -5.20
N GLU A 221 -31.90 14.44 -4.41
CA GLU A 221 -33.23 14.95 -4.78
C GLU A 221 -33.15 15.84 -6.03
N GLN A 222 -32.19 16.77 -6.09
CA GLN A 222 -31.98 17.60 -7.28
C GLN A 222 -31.58 16.79 -8.52
N LEU A 223 -30.79 15.72 -8.35
CA LEU A 223 -30.46 14.83 -9.47
C LEU A 223 -31.71 14.11 -9.98
N THR A 224 -32.59 13.65 -9.09
CA THR A 224 -33.86 13.02 -9.49
C THR A 224 -34.80 14.01 -10.18
N GLU A 225 -35.01 15.20 -9.62
CA GLU A 225 -35.85 16.25 -10.22
C GLU A 225 -35.32 16.68 -11.59
N SER A 226 -34.00 16.84 -11.72
CA SER A 226 -33.39 17.16 -13.01
C SER A 226 -33.58 16.04 -14.03
N SER A 227 -33.53 14.77 -13.62
CA SER A 227 -33.75 13.64 -14.53
C SER A 227 -35.19 13.55 -15.03
N ASP A 228 -36.17 13.87 -14.18
CA ASP A 228 -37.59 13.90 -14.55
C ASP A 228 -37.91 15.08 -15.48
N ALA A 229 -37.27 16.23 -15.29
CA ALA A 229 -37.41 17.40 -16.18
C ALA A 229 -36.83 17.16 -17.59
N HIS A 230 -35.81 16.32 -17.74
CA HIS A 230 -35.29 15.93 -19.07
C HIS A 230 -36.13 14.83 -19.75
N GLY A 231 -37.09 14.24 -19.03
CA GLY A 231 -38.05 13.26 -19.56
C GLY A 231 -39.37 13.85 -20.04
N SER A 232 -39.66 15.13 -19.74
CA SER A 232 -40.95 15.77 -20.04
C SER A 232 -41.03 16.44 -21.41
N GLY A 233 -40.30 15.92 -22.40
CA GLY A 233 -40.49 16.19 -23.82
C GLY A 233 -41.37 15.14 -24.50
N GLY A 234 -42.48 14.74 -23.86
CA GLY A 234 -43.47 13.82 -24.46
C GLY A 234 -44.06 12.80 -23.49
N GLY A 235 -45.20 13.15 -22.89
CA GLY A 235 -46.38 12.30 -22.66
C GLY A 235 -46.32 10.89 -22.03
N TYR A 236 -45.16 10.33 -21.66
CA TYR A 236 -45.07 8.93 -21.18
C TYR A 236 -44.20 8.82 -19.92
N GLY A 237 -44.54 9.57 -18.87
CA GLY A 237 -43.85 9.54 -17.57
C GLY A 237 -44.11 8.30 -16.69
N SER A 238 -44.81 7.27 -17.18
CA SER A 238 -45.16 6.09 -16.38
C SER A 238 -44.73 4.75 -17.00
N SER A 239 -43.75 4.76 -17.89
CA SER A 239 -43.32 3.55 -18.60
C SER A 239 -42.11 2.90 -17.90
N PRO A 240 -42.13 1.59 -17.60
CA PRO A 240 -41.05 0.88 -16.88
C PRO A 240 -39.72 0.76 -17.68
N TYR A 241 -39.60 1.50 -18.78
CA TYR A 241 -38.46 1.47 -19.72
C TYR A 241 -37.44 2.58 -19.49
N GLY A 242 -37.66 3.47 -18.51
CA GLY A 242 -36.78 4.62 -18.20
C GLY A 242 -35.45 4.30 -17.50
N SER A 243 -35.05 3.02 -17.39
CA SER A 243 -33.77 2.71 -16.75
C SER A 243 -32.58 3.13 -17.64
N PRO A 244 -31.53 3.77 -17.09
CA PRO A 244 -30.37 4.24 -17.87
C PRO A 244 -29.68 3.14 -18.70
N ALA A 245 -29.72 1.90 -18.21
CA ALA A 245 -29.15 0.74 -18.90
C ALA A 245 -30.00 0.28 -20.11
N ASN A 246 -31.31 0.49 -20.06
CA ASN A 246 -32.21 0.14 -21.16
C ASN A 246 -32.18 1.21 -22.26
N ILE A 247 -32.06 2.49 -21.89
CA ILE A 247 -31.85 3.59 -22.83
C ILE A 247 -30.53 3.42 -23.60
N GLN A 248 -29.44 3.02 -22.93
CA GLN A 248 -28.17 2.72 -23.62
C GLN A 248 -28.29 1.56 -24.63
N ARG A 249 -29.12 0.54 -24.36
CA ARG A 249 -29.41 -0.53 -25.33
C ARG A 249 -30.22 -0.03 -26.51
N ILE A 250 -31.25 0.78 -26.28
CA ILE A 250 -32.09 1.34 -27.35
C ILE A 250 -31.26 2.28 -28.25
N ILE A 251 -30.39 3.10 -27.67
CA ILE A 251 -29.44 3.96 -28.41
C ILE A 251 -28.46 3.12 -29.24
N SER A 252 -28.02 1.96 -28.73
CA SER A 252 -27.16 1.05 -29.49
C SER A 252 -27.88 0.27 -30.60
N LEU A 253 -29.19 0.04 -30.47
CA LEU A 253 -30.02 -0.67 -31.47
C LEU A 253 -30.49 0.25 -32.60
N TYR A 254 -30.67 1.54 -32.34
CA TYR A 254 -31.17 2.53 -33.32
C TYR A 254 -30.16 3.66 -33.61
N GLY A 255 -28.86 3.44 -33.36
CA GLY A 255 -27.76 4.41 -33.43
C GLY A 255 -27.39 4.92 -34.84
N GLY A 256 -28.37 5.39 -35.60
CA GLY A 256 -28.22 6.10 -36.88
C GLY A 256 -28.66 7.57 -36.83
N LEU A 257 -28.93 8.12 -35.64
CA LEU A 257 -29.32 9.53 -35.51
C LEU A 257 -28.09 10.44 -35.63
N SER A 258 -28.20 11.49 -36.45
CA SER A 258 -27.12 12.44 -36.71
C SER A 258 -26.65 13.17 -35.45
N ALA A 259 -25.36 13.50 -35.39
CA ALA A 259 -24.73 14.18 -34.25
C ALA A 259 -25.41 15.50 -33.85
N ASP A 260 -26.14 16.15 -34.76
CA ASP A 260 -26.89 17.37 -34.51
C ASP A 260 -28.22 17.14 -33.77
N ALA A 261 -28.87 15.97 -33.95
CA ALA A 261 -30.06 15.60 -33.17
C ALA A 261 -29.70 15.29 -31.70
N LEU A 262 -28.53 14.68 -31.47
CA LEU A 262 -27.99 14.39 -30.13
C LEU A 262 -27.55 15.67 -29.39
N LYS A 263 -27.11 16.71 -30.13
CA LYS A 263 -26.81 18.03 -29.56
C LYS A 263 -28.08 18.81 -29.18
N LYS A 264 -29.19 18.63 -29.92
CA LYS A 264 -30.47 19.30 -29.65
C LYS A 264 -31.25 18.71 -28.47
N SER A 265 -31.10 17.41 -28.18
CA SER A 265 -31.69 16.77 -26.99
C SER A 265 -30.88 16.96 -25.71
N ARG A 266 -29.64 17.43 -25.82
CA ARG A 266 -28.82 17.87 -24.69
C ARG A 266 -29.17 19.33 -24.36
N GLU A 267 -30.43 19.58 -24.03
CA GLU A 267 -30.83 20.83 -23.42
C GLU A 267 -29.98 21.04 -22.16
N LYS A 268 -29.51 22.27 -21.94
CA LYS A 268 -28.57 22.58 -20.85
C LYS A 268 -29.15 22.08 -19.54
N ALA A 269 -28.49 21.09 -18.92
CA ALA A 269 -28.82 20.65 -17.57
C ALA A 269 -28.96 21.90 -16.70
N GLN A 270 -30.14 22.09 -16.11
CA GLN A 270 -30.36 23.25 -15.26
C GLN A 270 -29.27 23.27 -14.18
N PRO A 271 -28.67 24.45 -13.92
CA PRO A 271 -27.67 24.56 -12.86
C PRO A 271 -28.33 24.14 -11.54
N MET A 272 -27.81 23.07 -10.95
CA MET A 272 -28.24 22.56 -9.65
C MET A 272 -28.10 23.68 -8.62
N ARG A 273 -29.14 23.90 -7.81
CA ARG A 273 -29.11 24.93 -6.76
C ARG A 273 -28.16 24.48 -5.65
N GLU A 274 -27.35 25.39 -5.13
CA GLU A 274 -26.52 25.15 -3.94
C GLU A 274 -27.35 25.10 -2.64
N ALA A 275 -26.91 24.28 -1.68
CA ALA A 275 -27.50 24.23 -0.34
C ALA A 275 -27.28 25.57 0.38
N ARG A 276 -28.29 26.08 1.10
CA ARG A 276 -28.28 27.42 1.73
C ARG A 276 -28.49 27.40 3.24
N SER A 277 -29.10 26.37 3.81
CA SER A 277 -29.48 26.30 5.22
C SER A 277 -28.88 25.09 5.94
N ALA A 278 -28.89 25.13 7.27
CA ALA A 278 -28.50 24.01 8.12
C ALA A 278 -29.43 22.79 7.98
N ASP A 279 -30.67 23.00 7.54
CA ASP A 279 -31.62 21.93 7.22
C ASP A 279 -31.26 21.21 5.92
N GLU A 280 -30.70 21.94 4.95
CA GLU A 280 -30.12 21.40 3.72
C GLU A 280 -28.70 20.83 3.94
N GLY A 281 -28.17 20.92 5.17
CA GLY A 281 -26.87 20.39 5.57
C GLY A 281 -25.70 21.35 5.38
N LEU A 282 -25.95 22.60 4.97
CA LEU A 282 -24.93 23.64 4.94
C LEU A 282 -24.66 24.15 6.36
N ASN A 283 -23.45 23.91 6.86
CA ASN A 283 -22.95 24.55 8.07
C ASN A 283 -21.88 25.56 7.67
N THR A 284 -22.20 26.86 7.75
CA THR A 284 -21.22 27.93 7.55
C THR A 284 -20.69 28.38 8.90
N TYR A 285 -19.41 28.74 8.95
CA TYR A 285 -18.85 29.40 10.12
C TYR A 285 -19.49 30.80 10.21
N PRO A 286 -20.29 31.11 11.25
CA PRO A 286 -20.74 32.48 11.44
C PRO A 286 -19.51 33.31 11.85
N PRO A 287 -19.18 34.40 11.13
CA PRO A 287 -18.13 35.30 11.58
C PRO A 287 -18.52 35.87 12.96
N SER A 288 -17.57 35.92 13.89
CA SER A 288 -17.74 36.35 15.30
C SER A 288 -18.35 37.75 15.51
N ILE A 289 -18.64 38.48 14.44
CA ILE A 289 -19.27 39.81 14.45
C ILE A 289 -20.80 39.70 14.54
N SER A 290 -21.38 38.59 14.05
CA SER A 290 -22.85 38.40 14.01
C SER A 290 -23.36 37.35 14.99
N ALA A 291 -22.48 36.64 15.70
CA ALA A 291 -22.87 35.66 16.70
C ALA A 291 -23.24 36.38 18.00
N THR A 292 -24.38 36.02 18.59
CA THR A 292 -24.69 36.46 19.96
C THR A 292 -23.76 35.71 20.94
N PRO A 293 -23.43 36.27 22.13
CA PRO A 293 -22.45 35.68 23.06
C PRO A 293 -22.74 34.25 23.54
N ASP A 294 -23.99 33.80 23.37
CA ASP A 294 -24.50 32.47 23.73
C ASP A 294 -24.47 31.48 22.54
N GLU A 295 -24.19 31.96 21.32
CA GLU A 295 -24.19 31.19 20.07
C GLU A 295 -22.79 30.83 19.54
N ASP A 296 -21.70 31.23 20.21
CA ASP A 296 -20.33 30.91 19.78
C ASP A 296 -19.91 29.49 20.23
N PRO A 297 -19.95 28.46 19.35
CA PRO A 297 -19.58 27.09 19.72
C PRO A 297 -18.08 26.97 20.07
N ASP A 298 -17.25 27.88 19.54
CA ASP A 298 -15.82 27.90 19.80
C ASP A 298 -15.49 28.43 21.21
N LYS A 299 -16.38 29.17 21.89
CA LYS A 299 -16.10 29.69 23.23
C LYS A 299 -15.93 28.57 24.27
N ALA A 300 -16.78 27.54 24.20
CA ALA A 300 -16.67 26.35 25.03
C ALA A 300 -15.39 25.55 24.71
N ILE A 301 -15.06 25.44 23.41
CA ILE A 301 -13.86 24.72 22.96
C ILE A 301 -12.58 25.45 23.38
N LEU A 302 -12.55 26.78 23.25
CA LEU A 302 -11.42 27.63 23.64
C LEU A 302 -11.24 27.66 25.16
N ALA A 303 -12.33 27.69 25.94
CA ALA A 303 -12.26 27.55 27.39
C ALA A 303 -11.66 26.20 27.77
N ARG A 304 -12.13 25.11 27.16
CA ARG A 304 -11.59 23.77 27.39
C ARG A 304 -10.13 23.63 26.96
N LEU A 305 -9.71 24.25 25.86
CA LEU A 305 -8.31 24.30 25.43
C LEU A 305 -7.42 25.10 26.39
N ARG A 306 -7.97 26.06 27.12
CA ARG A 306 -7.24 26.84 28.13
C ARG A 306 -6.99 26.05 29.40
N ASP A 307 -7.91 25.15 29.75
CA ASP A 307 -7.85 24.36 30.98
C ASP A 307 -7.12 23.02 30.80
N LEU A 308 -7.15 22.45 29.60
CA LEU A 308 -6.52 21.15 29.30
C LEU A 308 -5.03 21.27 28.95
N SER A 309 -4.31 20.18 29.19
CA SER A 309 -2.93 20.01 28.78
C SER A 309 -2.80 19.75 27.27
N TRP A 310 -1.63 20.05 26.70
CA TRP A 310 -1.35 19.75 25.28
C TRP A 310 -1.50 18.25 24.96
N ASP A 311 -1.20 17.37 25.91
CA ASP A 311 -1.28 15.92 25.73
C ASP A 311 -2.70 15.40 25.57
N GLU A 312 -3.73 16.16 25.96
CA GLU A 312 -5.14 15.77 25.81
C GLU A 312 -5.72 16.19 24.45
N THR A 313 -4.97 16.98 23.68
CA THR A 313 -5.36 17.39 22.33
C THR A 313 -4.99 16.33 21.29
N ALA A 314 -5.81 16.22 20.24
CA ALA A 314 -5.58 15.27 19.17
C ALA A 314 -4.52 15.81 18.20
N SER A 315 -3.45 15.04 17.97
CA SER A 315 -2.40 15.43 17.02
C SER A 315 -2.90 15.40 15.56
N PRO A 316 -2.27 16.15 14.64
CA PRO A 316 -2.64 16.12 13.23
C PRO A 316 -2.55 14.71 12.61
N ALA A 317 -1.55 13.93 13.01
CA ALA A 317 -1.41 12.54 12.57
C ALA A 317 -2.60 11.69 13.03
N GLN A 318 -3.04 11.84 14.28
CA GLN A 318 -4.20 11.13 14.85
C GLN A 318 -5.51 11.52 14.15
N ARG A 319 -5.71 12.80 13.83
CA ARG A 319 -6.88 13.28 13.09
C ARG A 319 -6.96 12.73 11.67
N LEU A 320 -5.81 12.60 10.99
CA LEU A 320 -5.74 12.11 9.61
C LEU A 320 -5.77 10.58 9.50
N THR A 321 -5.87 9.84 10.62
CA THR A 321 -5.92 8.37 10.59
C THR A 321 -7.20 7.82 9.96
N HIS A 322 -8.33 8.51 10.15
CA HIS A 322 -9.64 8.07 9.69
C HIS A 322 -10.58 9.26 9.48
N PRO A 323 -11.46 9.26 8.46
CA PRO A 323 -12.41 10.34 8.22
C PRO A 323 -13.24 10.73 9.45
N LEU A 324 -13.63 9.73 10.26
CA LEU A 324 -14.40 9.96 11.49
C LEU A 324 -13.62 10.77 12.55
N ASN A 325 -12.29 10.71 12.53
CA ASN A 325 -11.41 11.41 13.48
C ASN A 325 -10.90 12.75 12.95
N THR A 326 -11.16 13.09 11.68
CA THR A 326 -10.78 14.39 11.09
C THR A 326 -11.25 15.59 11.92
N PRO A 327 -12.50 15.62 12.43
CA PRO A 327 -12.98 16.75 13.22
C PRO A 327 -12.63 16.64 14.72
N ALA A 328 -11.95 15.57 15.17
CA ALA A 328 -11.56 15.40 16.57
C ALA A 328 -10.50 16.45 16.96
N ARG A 329 -10.82 17.27 17.96
CA ARG A 329 -9.88 18.26 18.55
C ARG A 329 -9.20 17.71 19.82
N PHE A 330 -9.88 16.84 20.56
CA PHE A 330 -9.39 16.21 21.79
C PHE A 330 -9.30 14.69 21.64
N LYS A 331 -8.49 14.03 22.48
CA LYS A 331 -8.36 12.57 22.51
C LYS A 331 -9.68 11.86 22.85
N SER A 332 -10.51 12.46 23.70
CA SER A 332 -11.87 11.99 24.01
C SER A 332 -12.80 11.96 22.80
N HIS A 333 -12.42 12.55 21.67
CA HIS A 333 -13.23 12.53 20.44
C HIS A 333 -12.72 11.49 19.44
N LEU A 334 -11.63 10.78 19.74
CA LEU A 334 -11.02 9.83 18.84
C LEU A 334 -11.74 8.48 18.87
N TRP A 335 -12.27 8.05 17.73
CA TRP A 335 -12.93 6.76 17.59
C TRP A 335 -11.96 5.64 17.21
N PRO A 336 -12.21 4.39 17.68
CA PRO A 336 -11.41 3.24 17.29
C PRO A 336 -11.57 2.95 15.79
N ILE A 337 -10.47 2.54 15.15
CA ILE A 337 -10.42 2.44 13.68
C ILE A 337 -10.31 0.98 13.29
N ALA A 338 -11.25 0.49 12.48
CA ALA A 338 -11.15 -0.86 11.97
C ALA A 338 -9.86 -1.05 11.13
N THR A 339 -9.17 -2.17 11.33
CA THR A 339 -7.88 -2.45 10.69
C THR A 339 -8.01 -2.40 9.17
N ARG A 340 -7.10 -1.69 8.49
CA ARG A 340 -7.07 -1.60 7.03
C ARG A 340 -6.73 -2.95 6.41
N LEU A 341 -7.53 -3.37 5.42
CA LEU A 341 -7.23 -4.57 4.65
C LEU A 341 -5.97 -4.36 3.80
N ARG A 342 -5.22 -5.44 3.60
CA ARG A 342 -4.06 -5.53 2.72
C ARG A 342 -4.42 -6.37 1.50
N THR A 343 -3.64 -6.24 0.43
CA THR A 343 -3.82 -7.01 -0.80
C THR A 343 -2.64 -7.93 -1.03
N ARG A 344 -2.90 -9.17 -1.45
CA ARG A 344 -1.87 -9.96 -2.13
C ARG A 344 -1.96 -9.67 -3.62
N LYS A 345 -0.81 -9.46 -4.23
CA LYS A 345 -0.72 -9.08 -5.64
C LYS A 345 -0.09 -10.20 -6.46
N GLY A 346 -0.74 -10.51 -7.57
CA GLY A 346 -0.17 -11.31 -8.65
C GLY A 346 0.52 -10.39 -9.65
N LYS A 347 1.43 -10.95 -10.42
CA LYS A 347 2.25 -10.25 -11.41
C LYS A 347 2.14 -11.00 -12.74
N ARG A 348 1.71 -10.30 -13.78
CA ARG A 348 1.60 -10.84 -15.15
C ARG A 348 2.57 -10.13 -16.07
N CYS A 349 3.13 -10.86 -17.03
CA CYS A 349 3.89 -10.27 -18.12
C CYS A 349 2.98 -9.34 -18.93
N LYS A 350 3.40 -8.10 -19.21
CA LYS A 350 2.61 -7.18 -20.05
C LYS A 350 2.51 -7.64 -21.51
N THR A 351 3.51 -8.39 -22.00
CA THR A 351 3.58 -8.87 -23.39
C THR A 351 2.61 -10.03 -23.64
N CYS A 352 2.77 -11.15 -22.92
CA CYS A 352 1.94 -12.36 -23.13
C CYS A 352 0.77 -12.50 -22.14
N ARG A 353 0.64 -11.61 -21.14
CA ARG A 353 -0.39 -11.65 -20.09
C ARG A 353 -0.36 -12.88 -19.18
N GLN A 354 0.62 -13.77 -19.33
CA GLN A 354 0.81 -14.92 -18.47
C GLN A 354 1.35 -14.51 -17.09
N PHE A 355 0.93 -15.24 -16.05
CA PHE A 355 1.43 -15.01 -14.69
C PHE A 355 2.91 -15.37 -14.59
N VAL A 356 3.73 -14.43 -14.16
CA VAL A 356 5.14 -14.65 -13.79
C VAL A 356 5.32 -14.84 -12.29
N SER A 357 4.40 -14.29 -11.49
CA SER A 357 4.31 -14.58 -10.07
C SER A 357 2.85 -14.53 -9.61
N ARG A 358 2.42 -15.57 -8.90
CA ARG A 358 1.08 -15.65 -8.31
C ARG A 358 1.18 -16.25 -6.92
N PRO A 359 1.00 -15.44 -5.85
CA PRO A 359 0.94 -15.97 -4.50
C PRO A 359 -0.28 -16.88 -4.32
N ASP A 360 -0.20 -17.80 -3.36
CA ASP A 360 -1.37 -18.57 -2.94
C ASP A 360 -2.43 -17.63 -2.34
N ARG A 361 -3.71 -18.00 -2.48
CA ARG A 361 -4.82 -17.22 -1.92
C ARG A 361 -4.84 -17.33 -0.40
N GLU A 362 -4.51 -18.50 0.14
CA GLU A 362 -4.54 -18.71 1.57
C GLU A 362 -3.56 -17.77 2.30
N VAL A 363 -4.10 -16.91 3.16
CA VAL A 363 -3.40 -15.77 3.76
C VAL A 363 -2.33 -16.20 4.76
N SER A 364 -2.51 -17.35 5.40
CA SER A 364 -1.52 -17.97 6.31
C SER A 364 -0.31 -18.53 5.56
N ARG A 365 -0.45 -18.89 4.28
CA ARG A 365 0.61 -19.53 3.51
C ARG A 365 1.47 -18.50 2.78
N LEU A 366 2.79 -18.66 2.89
CA LEU A 366 3.79 -17.89 2.13
C LEU A 366 4.15 -18.55 0.79
N LYS A 367 3.41 -19.61 0.41
CA LYS A 367 3.64 -20.34 -0.83
C LYS A 367 3.16 -19.53 -2.04
N TYR A 368 3.85 -19.72 -3.15
CA TYR A 368 3.43 -19.20 -4.45
C TYR A 368 2.88 -20.36 -5.29
N LYS A 369 1.75 -20.13 -5.97
CA LYS A 369 1.23 -21.05 -6.98
C LYS A 369 2.08 -21.00 -8.25
N ILE A 370 2.54 -19.80 -8.61
CA ILE A 370 3.47 -19.57 -9.73
C ILE A 370 4.58 -18.66 -9.22
N ARG A 371 5.84 -19.04 -9.43
CA ARG A 371 7.00 -18.29 -8.98
C ARG A 371 8.12 -18.46 -10.01
N MET A 372 8.30 -17.46 -10.86
CA MET A 372 9.36 -17.41 -11.87
C MET A 372 10.36 -16.29 -11.54
N PRO A 373 11.20 -16.42 -10.51
CA PRO A 373 12.21 -15.42 -10.19
C PRO A 373 13.35 -15.51 -11.20
N ALA A 374 13.86 -14.37 -11.67
CA ALA A 374 14.96 -14.36 -12.63
C ALA A 374 16.21 -15.09 -12.12
N SER A 375 16.42 -15.14 -10.80
CA SER A 375 17.53 -15.84 -10.16
C SER A 375 17.60 -17.35 -10.41
N GLN A 376 16.51 -17.97 -10.85
CA GLN A 376 16.46 -19.40 -11.18
C GLN A 376 16.69 -19.68 -12.68
N HIS A 377 16.60 -18.64 -13.52
CA HIS A 377 16.69 -18.76 -14.98
C HIS A 377 17.88 -17.99 -15.56
N ILE A 378 18.67 -17.30 -14.72
CA ILE A 378 19.75 -16.43 -15.18
C ILE A 378 20.97 -16.61 -14.29
N PRO A 379 22.17 -16.71 -14.88
CA PRO A 379 23.41 -16.78 -14.12
C PRO A 379 23.56 -15.61 -13.17
N ARG A 380 23.78 -15.93 -11.90
CA ARG A 380 24.12 -14.95 -10.88
C ARG A 380 25.60 -14.59 -11.00
N LEU A 381 25.87 -13.32 -11.22
CA LEU A 381 27.21 -12.76 -11.27
C LEU A 381 27.54 -12.16 -9.90
N LEU A 382 28.68 -12.54 -9.34
CA LEU A 382 29.20 -11.99 -8.09
C LEU A 382 30.61 -11.47 -8.34
N PHE A 383 30.86 -10.24 -7.94
CA PHE A 383 32.15 -9.59 -8.08
C PHE A 383 32.73 -9.32 -6.70
N ARG A 384 33.94 -9.82 -6.42
CA ARG A 384 34.60 -9.62 -5.12
C ARG A 384 36.06 -9.21 -5.33
N PRO A 385 36.59 -8.24 -4.56
CA PRO A 385 38.02 -7.94 -4.60
C PRO A 385 38.82 -9.16 -4.14
N LEU A 386 39.87 -9.47 -4.87
CA LEU A 386 40.95 -10.31 -4.38
C LEU A 386 41.84 -9.40 -3.56
N TYR A 387 41.78 -9.54 -2.23
CA TYR A 387 42.75 -8.88 -1.39
C TYR A 387 44.11 -9.55 -1.63
N PRO A 388 45.14 -8.80 -2.05
CA PRO A 388 46.48 -9.33 -2.03
C PRO A 388 46.85 -9.72 -0.59
N PRO A 389 47.64 -10.77 -0.37
CA PRO A 389 48.14 -11.17 0.95
C PRO A 389 49.22 -10.20 1.46
N THR A 390 48.97 -8.90 1.40
CA THR A 390 49.94 -7.86 1.75
C THR A 390 49.32 -6.85 2.70
N LEU A 391 48.84 -7.32 3.83
CA LEU A 391 49.07 -6.62 5.09
C LEU A 391 49.32 -7.69 6.17
N PRO A 392 50.51 -7.74 6.79
CA PRO A 392 50.62 -8.42 8.06
C PRO A 392 49.71 -7.66 9.03
N SER A 393 48.63 -8.30 9.49
CA SER A 393 48.00 -7.90 10.73
C SER A 393 49.07 -8.02 11.81
N ALA A 394 49.71 -6.90 12.15
CA ALA A 394 50.59 -6.79 13.28
C ALA A 394 49.74 -6.91 14.55
N ILE A 395 49.38 -8.14 14.92
CA ILE A 395 48.93 -8.49 16.26
C ILE A 395 49.65 -9.79 16.63
N GLY A 396 50.75 -9.65 17.36
CA GLY A 396 51.36 -10.71 18.15
C GLY A 396 52.47 -11.53 17.46
N PRO A 397 53.56 -11.86 18.19
CA PRO A 397 54.59 -12.74 17.68
C PRO A 397 54.09 -14.19 17.71
N GLY A 398 54.02 -14.83 16.55
CA GLY A 398 53.88 -16.29 16.44
C GLY A 398 52.62 -16.80 15.74
N ALA A 399 52.52 -16.62 14.42
CA ALA A 399 51.93 -17.59 13.48
C ALA A 399 51.96 -17.01 12.05
N VAL A 400 53.01 -17.30 11.30
CA VAL A 400 53.00 -17.15 9.84
C VAL A 400 52.36 -18.41 9.26
N LEU A 401 51.04 -18.42 9.17
CA LEU A 401 50.35 -19.29 8.22
C LEU A 401 50.04 -18.43 7.00
N ALA A 402 50.75 -18.69 5.91
CA ALA A 402 50.45 -18.19 4.59
C ALA A 402 48.96 -18.49 4.29
N GLY A 403 48.12 -17.46 4.44
CA GLY A 403 46.68 -17.57 4.30
C GLY A 403 46.35 -18.01 2.89
N LYS A 404 45.76 -19.20 2.75
CA LYS A 404 44.98 -19.58 1.58
C LYS A 404 44.00 -18.42 1.27
N PRO A 405 43.69 -18.13 0.00
CA PRO A 405 42.62 -17.19 -0.34
C PRO A 405 41.29 -17.81 0.09
N ASP A 406 40.98 -17.70 1.38
CA ASP A 406 39.76 -18.27 1.95
C ASP A 406 38.57 -17.53 1.37
N PHE A 407 37.70 -18.31 0.72
CA PHE A 407 36.39 -17.89 0.25
C PHE A 407 35.53 -17.45 1.44
N ARG A 408 35.64 -16.19 1.85
CA ARG A 408 34.82 -15.61 2.92
C ARG A 408 33.39 -15.38 2.44
N LEU A 409 32.46 -16.16 2.99
CA LEU A 409 31.04 -16.23 2.62
C LEU A 409 30.11 -15.47 3.59
N LYS A 410 30.63 -14.89 4.68
CA LYS A 410 29.83 -14.23 5.72
C LYS A 410 29.73 -12.72 5.52
N VAL A 411 28.56 -12.18 5.85
CA VAL A 411 28.18 -10.76 5.70
C VAL A 411 28.98 -9.86 6.66
N GLU A 412 29.39 -10.42 7.81
CA GLU A 412 30.17 -9.73 8.84
C GLU A 412 31.60 -9.34 8.39
N ASP A 413 32.14 -10.00 7.36
CA ASP A 413 33.52 -9.82 6.87
C ASP A 413 33.66 -8.83 5.71
N LEU A 414 32.56 -8.17 5.30
CA LEU A 414 32.58 -7.17 4.24
C LEU A 414 33.13 -5.84 4.78
N GLN A 415 34.46 -5.77 4.97
CA GLN A 415 35.12 -4.47 5.08
C GLN A 415 34.78 -3.64 3.83
N PRO A 416 34.43 -2.35 3.98
CA PRO A 416 34.21 -1.48 2.84
C PRO A 416 35.46 -1.53 1.97
N ALA A 417 35.29 -1.91 0.69
CA ALA A 417 36.40 -1.97 -0.24
C ALA A 417 37.11 -0.60 -0.22
N PRO A 418 38.46 -0.57 -0.13
CA PRO A 418 39.18 0.68 -0.16
C PRO A 418 38.82 1.45 -1.44
N PRO A 419 38.66 2.78 -1.38
CA PRO A 419 38.30 3.57 -2.55
C PRO A 419 39.27 3.28 -3.69
N LEU A 420 38.73 3.11 -4.89
CA LEU A 420 39.51 2.87 -6.10
C LEU A 420 40.52 4.03 -6.28
N ALA A 421 41.80 3.75 -6.04
CA ALA A 421 42.86 4.72 -6.23
C ALA A 421 43.35 4.69 -7.69
N GLN A 422 43.48 5.86 -8.29
CA GLN A 422 43.93 6.00 -9.67
C GLN A 422 45.34 5.40 -9.84
N GLY A 423 45.54 4.61 -10.89
CA GLY A 423 46.84 4.00 -11.22
C GLY A 423 47.18 2.71 -10.45
N ILE A 424 46.34 2.27 -9.49
CA ILE A 424 46.56 1.02 -8.76
C ILE A 424 45.75 -0.12 -9.40
N THR A 425 46.42 -1.16 -9.87
CA THR A 425 45.75 -2.37 -10.38
C THR A 425 45.12 -3.14 -9.22
N GLN A 426 43.80 -3.34 -9.28
CA GLN A 426 43.08 -4.18 -8.33
C GLN A 426 42.66 -5.49 -8.97
N GLN A 427 42.82 -6.58 -8.23
CA GLN A 427 42.42 -7.91 -8.66
C GLN A 427 41.01 -8.21 -8.15
N TYR A 428 40.21 -8.90 -8.96
CA TYR A 428 38.84 -9.27 -8.62
C TYR A 428 38.53 -10.71 -9.03
N VAL A 429 37.72 -11.39 -8.23
CA VAL A 429 37.08 -12.65 -8.61
C VAL A 429 35.69 -12.36 -9.15
N LEU A 430 35.43 -12.77 -10.40
CA LEU A 430 34.09 -12.91 -10.93
C LEU A 430 33.63 -14.36 -10.70
N THR A 431 32.71 -14.56 -9.76
CA THR A 431 32.05 -15.86 -9.57
C THR A 431 30.74 -15.88 -10.36
N VAL A 432 30.61 -16.84 -11.26
CA VAL A 432 29.38 -17.07 -12.03
C VAL A 432 28.71 -18.32 -11.47
N LYS A 433 27.47 -18.16 -10.99
CA LYS A 433 26.63 -19.29 -10.60
C LYS A 433 25.53 -19.44 -11.64
N ASN A 434 25.65 -20.45 -12.50
CA ASN A 434 24.64 -20.77 -13.49
C ASN A 434 23.58 -21.70 -12.86
N PRO A 435 22.33 -21.26 -12.69
CA PRO A 435 21.25 -22.12 -12.21
C PRO A 435 20.74 -23.07 -13.31
N ILE A 436 21.02 -22.78 -14.58
CA ILE A 436 20.63 -23.59 -15.72
C ILE A 436 21.76 -24.59 -16.00
N PHE A 437 21.42 -25.86 -16.27
CA PHE A 437 22.41 -26.89 -16.61
C PHE A 437 22.91 -26.80 -18.07
N GLU A 438 22.68 -25.66 -18.73
CA GLU A 438 23.06 -25.39 -20.12
C GLU A 438 24.34 -24.55 -20.19
N PRO A 439 25.15 -24.70 -21.25
CA PRO A 439 26.37 -23.93 -21.42
C PRO A 439 26.06 -22.45 -21.72
N VAL A 440 26.49 -21.54 -20.84
CA VAL A 440 26.36 -20.10 -21.04
C VAL A 440 27.66 -19.52 -21.56
N LYS A 441 27.59 -18.75 -22.66
CA LYS A 441 28.72 -17.94 -23.16
C LYS A 441 28.75 -16.61 -22.42
N ILE A 442 29.89 -16.31 -21.79
CA ILE A 442 30.11 -15.05 -21.09
C ILE A 442 31.15 -14.25 -21.87
N ASN A 443 30.70 -13.14 -22.43
CA ASN A 443 31.55 -12.18 -23.12
C ASN A 443 31.77 -10.98 -22.21
N LEU A 444 33.02 -10.70 -21.88
CA LEU A 444 33.40 -9.48 -21.16
C LEU A 444 33.67 -8.39 -22.19
N ALA A 445 32.72 -7.48 -22.38
CA ALA A 445 32.90 -6.33 -23.24
C ALA A 445 33.76 -5.28 -22.52
N THR A 446 34.89 -4.90 -23.12
CA THR A 446 35.59 -3.65 -22.82
C THR A 446 35.13 -2.59 -23.81
N ARG A 447 35.05 -1.32 -23.39
CA ARG A 447 34.76 -0.21 -24.32
C ARG A 447 35.74 -0.29 -25.50
N PRO A 448 35.29 -0.21 -26.77
CA PRO A 448 36.22 0.08 -27.86
C PRO A 448 36.84 1.44 -27.58
N LEU A 449 38.17 1.50 -27.59
CA LEU A 449 38.97 2.70 -27.39
C LEU A 449 38.61 3.74 -28.47
N LEU A 450 37.69 4.66 -28.17
CA LEU A 450 37.70 5.95 -28.85
C LEU A 450 39.00 6.64 -28.44
N ARG A 451 39.82 6.98 -29.42
CA ARG A 451 41.08 7.70 -29.28
C ARG A 451 40.81 9.12 -28.76
N GLU A 452 40.45 9.26 -27.50
CA GLU A 452 40.66 10.49 -26.75
C GLU A 452 41.50 10.15 -25.52
N LYS A 453 42.55 10.95 -25.34
CA LYS A 453 43.53 10.79 -24.27
C LYS A 453 42.80 10.86 -22.92
N SER A 454 43.22 9.99 -22.01
CA SER A 454 42.82 9.84 -20.61
C SER A 454 41.43 9.23 -20.35
N GLU A 455 41.32 7.91 -20.38
CA GLU A 455 40.40 7.17 -19.50
C GLU A 455 40.94 5.76 -19.22
N VAL A 456 40.67 5.25 -18.01
CA VAL A 456 41.28 4.05 -17.40
C VAL A 456 41.10 2.80 -18.27
N ALA A 457 42.22 2.24 -18.75
CA ALA A 457 42.24 0.99 -19.50
C ALA A 457 42.11 -0.21 -18.54
N SER A 458 40.95 -0.87 -18.51
CA SER A 458 40.78 -2.16 -17.84
C SER A 458 41.21 -3.29 -18.77
N ARG A 459 42.48 -3.72 -18.67
CA ARG A 459 42.97 -4.96 -19.30
C ARG A 459 42.53 -6.16 -18.46
N PHE A 460 41.59 -6.96 -18.96
CA PHE A 460 41.17 -8.21 -18.34
C PHE A 460 41.96 -9.38 -18.94
N SER A 461 42.77 -10.08 -18.15
CA SER A 461 43.35 -11.37 -18.53
C SER A 461 42.56 -12.49 -17.83
N VAL A 462 41.80 -13.27 -18.60
CA VAL A 462 41.08 -14.44 -18.08
C VAL A 462 41.86 -15.70 -18.46
N PRO A 463 42.48 -16.43 -17.52
CA PRO A 463 43.01 -17.75 -17.81
C PRO A 463 41.85 -18.72 -18.13
N PRO A 464 42.01 -19.67 -19.05
CA PRO A 464 40.94 -20.60 -19.40
C PRO A 464 40.59 -21.49 -18.19
N SER A 465 39.38 -21.34 -17.65
CA SER A 465 38.87 -22.21 -16.58
C SER A 465 37.59 -22.92 -17.02
N ARG A 466 37.65 -24.26 -17.12
CA ARG A 466 36.47 -25.12 -17.24
C ARG A 466 35.91 -25.35 -15.83
N SER A 467 34.82 -24.68 -15.47
CA SER A 467 34.11 -24.96 -14.21
C SER A 467 33.03 -26.01 -14.45
N GLY A 468 33.37 -27.29 -14.28
CA GLY A 468 32.38 -28.35 -14.06
C GLY A 468 32.02 -28.39 -12.57
N LEU A 469 30.74 -28.36 -12.24
CA LEU A 469 30.28 -28.67 -10.87
C LEU A 469 30.00 -30.17 -10.77
N PRO A 470 30.55 -30.89 -9.77
CA PRO A 470 30.09 -32.23 -9.43
C PRO A 470 28.77 -32.10 -8.66
N GLY A 471 27.67 -32.41 -9.32
CA GLY A 471 26.35 -32.51 -8.71
C GLY A 471 26.02 -33.95 -8.32
N THR A 472 26.62 -34.47 -7.24
CA THR A 472 26.13 -35.69 -6.58
C THR A 472 26.35 -35.58 -5.06
N CYS A 473 25.34 -35.11 -4.33
CA CYS A 473 25.18 -35.49 -2.93
C CYS A 473 24.15 -36.63 -2.91
N GLY A 474 24.63 -37.85 -3.16
CA GLY A 474 23.83 -39.05 -2.97
C GLY A 474 23.57 -39.23 -1.48
N MET A 475 22.31 -39.06 -1.06
CA MET A 475 21.83 -39.68 0.16
C MET A 475 21.76 -41.18 -0.08
N ARG A 476 22.69 -41.93 0.52
CA ARG A 476 22.51 -43.36 0.76
C ARG A 476 21.47 -43.53 1.87
N ARG A 477 20.46 -44.36 1.62
CA ARG A 477 20.29 -45.55 2.46
C ARG A 477 20.81 -46.73 1.68
#